data_AF-A0A7W1CNI2-F1
#
_entry.id   AF-A0A7W1CNI2-F1
#
_cell.length_a   1.000
_cell.length_b   1.000
_cell.length_c   1.000
_cell.angle_alpha   90.00
_cell.angle_beta   90.00
_cell.angle_gamma   90.00
#
_symmetry.space_group_name_H-M   'P 1'
#
loop_
_entity.id
_entity.type
_entity.pdbx_description
1 polymer ?
#
loop_
_entity_poly.entity_id
_entity_poly.type
_entity_poly.pdbx_seq_one_letter_code
_entity_poly.pdbx_strand_id
1 'polypeptide(L)'
;SVQWFVDADHREHYFTIAEQRLDLHDQLRAIAVLDVVANNTDRKSGHCLLAGDRVWAIDNGLCFAADYKLRTVIWEFAGDALTDAQVAAVTAVAECVPTEIDALLAPTEVDGMRRRAAWLAEHRVLPGDDSGHRYPWPLV
;
A
#
# COMPACT_ATOMS: atom_id res chain seq x y z
N SER A 1 -16.72 18.18 9.18
CA SER A 1 -16.13 17.02 8.50
C SER A 1 -17.19 15.95 8.43
N VAL A 2 -17.43 15.35 7.26
CA VAL A 2 -18.30 14.18 7.10
C VAL A 2 -17.40 13.02 6.70
N GLN A 3 -17.51 11.89 7.38
CA GLN A 3 -16.76 10.67 7.08
C GLN A 3 -17.71 9.65 6.46
N TRP A 4 -17.25 8.94 5.43
CA TRP A 4 -17.98 7.81 4.88
C TRP A 4 -17.92 6.66 5.88
N PHE A 5 -19.07 6.18 6.36
CA PHE A 5 -19.12 5.04 7.27
C PHE A 5 -19.01 3.73 6.50
N VAL A 6 -18.10 2.86 6.93
CA VAL A 6 -17.93 1.50 6.40
C VAL A 6 -18.38 0.54 7.50
N ASP A 7 -19.39 -0.26 7.22
CA ASP A 7 -19.88 -1.32 8.12
C ASP A 7 -18.93 -2.52 8.03
N ALA A 8 -17.83 -2.44 8.80
CA ALA A 8 -16.76 -3.42 8.80
C ALA A 8 -16.87 -4.37 10.00
N ASP A 9 -16.46 -5.63 9.81
CA ASP A 9 -16.25 -6.53 10.94
C ASP A 9 -14.97 -6.15 11.68
N HIS A 10 -15.11 -5.41 12.79
CA HIS A 10 -13.97 -4.92 13.58
C HIS A 10 -13.21 -6.01 14.35
N ARG A 11 -13.66 -7.27 14.28
CA ARG A 11 -12.89 -8.42 14.79
C ARG A 11 -11.85 -8.88 13.76
N GLU A 12 -12.04 -8.53 12.50
CA GLU A 12 -11.13 -8.82 11.41
C GLU A 12 -10.07 -7.72 11.28
N HIS A 13 -8.86 -8.13 10.96
CA HIS A 13 -7.75 -7.26 10.60
C HIS A 13 -6.90 -7.95 9.53
N TYR A 14 -5.87 -7.27 9.04
CA TYR A 14 -5.00 -7.83 7.99
C TYR A 14 -4.64 -9.31 8.17
N PHE A 15 -4.10 -9.73 9.34
CA PHE A 15 -3.68 -11.12 9.51
C PHE A 15 -4.82 -12.16 9.47
N THR A 16 -6.00 -11.87 10.04
CA THR A 16 -7.15 -12.80 9.98
C THR A 16 -7.70 -12.88 8.56
N ILE A 17 -7.77 -11.74 7.86
CA ILE A 17 -8.17 -11.68 6.46
C ILE A 17 -7.19 -12.50 5.59
N ALA A 18 -5.89 -12.29 5.76
CA ALA A 18 -4.85 -13.01 5.02
C ALA A 18 -4.93 -14.53 5.24
N GLU A 19 -5.16 -14.98 6.48
CA GLU A 19 -5.26 -16.39 6.82
C GLU A 19 -6.56 -17.04 6.31
N GLN A 20 -7.70 -16.35 6.42
CA GLN A 20 -9.02 -16.96 6.24
C GLN A 20 -9.67 -16.66 4.88
N ARG A 21 -9.24 -15.61 4.18
CA ARG A 21 -9.84 -15.10 2.94
C ARG A 21 -8.82 -15.04 1.80
N LEU A 22 -8.36 -16.21 1.37
CA LEU A 22 -7.45 -16.36 0.22
C LEU A 22 -8.01 -15.71 -1.06
N ASP A 23 -9.33 -15.67 -1.20
CA ASP A 23 -10.04 -15.00 -2.30
C ASP A 23 -9.84 -13.47 -2.32
N LEU A 24 -9.39 -12.87 -1.20
CA LEU A 24 -9.13 -11.44 -1.08
C LEU A 24 -7.64 -11.07 -1.19
N HIS A 25 -6.74 -12.04 -1.38
CA HIS A 25 -5.29 -11.78 -1.48
C HIS A 25 -4.92 -10.80 -2.59
N ASP A 26 -5.68 -10.77 -3.70
CA ASP A 26 -5.49 -9.80 -4.77
C ASP A 26 -5.69 -8.35 -4.29
N GLN A 27 -6.65 -8.13 -3.38
CA GLN A 27 -6.88 -6.81 -2.78
C GLN A 27 -5.75 -6.45 -1.80
N LEU A 28 -5.27 -7.41 -1.02
CA LEU A 28 -4.14 -7.20 -0.10
C LEU A 28 -2.85 -6.87 -0.87
N ARG A 29 -2.56 -7.57 -1.97
CA ARG A 29 -1.44 -7.27 -2.87
C ARG A 29 -1.58 -5.88 -3.50
N ALA A 30 -2.79 -5.47 -3.89
CA ALA A 30 -3.02 -4.12 -4.37
C ALA A 30 -2.73 -3.04 -3.30
N ILE A 31 -3.07 -3.31 -2.03
CA ILE A 31 -2.72 -2.43 -0.90
C ILE A 31 -1.19 -2.40 -0.71
N ALA A 32 -0.49 -3.53 -0.83
CA ALA A 32 0.98 -3.58 -0.74
C ALA A 32 1.64 -2.73 -1.83
N VAL A 33 1.16 -2.82 -3.08
CA VAL A 33 1.62 -1.98 -4.20
C VAL A 33 1.38 -0.49 -3.89
N LEU A 34 0.19 -0.16 -3.38
CA LEU A 34 -0.14 1.21 -2.98
C LEU A 34 0.79 1.71 -1.87
N ASP A 35 1.06 0.90 -0.84
CA ASP A 35 1.95 1.25 0.26
C ASP A 35 3.38 1.52 -0.22
N VAL A 36 3.88 0.75 -1.19
CA VAL A 36 5.21 0.99 -1.79
C VAL A 36 5.23 2.31 -2.57
N VAL A 37 4.26 2.54 -3.45
CA VAL A 37 4.20 3.78 -4.26
C VAL A 37 4.06 5.00 -3.35
N ALA A 38 3.10 4.94 -2.43
CA ALA A 38 2.80 5.98 -1.46
C ALA A 38 3.84 6.08 -0.33
N ASN A 39 4.78 5.14 -0.20
CA ASN A 39 5.76 5.09 0.88
C ASN A 39 5.09 5.15 2.27
N ASN A 40 4.06 4.34 2.46
CA ASN A 40 3.30 4.31 3.69
C ASN A 40 4.19 3.87 4.85
N THR A 41 4.27 4.71 5.88
CA THR A 41 5.14 4.49 7.02
C THR A 41 4.42 3.88 8.22
N ASP A 42 3.14 3.55 8.11
CA ASP A 42 2.32 3.15 9.27
C ASP A 42 1.15 2.20 8.92
N ARG A 43 1.30 1.31 7.94
CA ARG A 43 0.26 0.30 7.64
C ARG A 43 0.23 -0.78 8.73
N LYS A 44 -0.59 -0.60 9.75
CA LYS A 44 -0.88 -1.60 10.79
C LYS A 44 -1.95 -2.58 10.33
N SER A 45 -2.09 -3.71 11.03
CA SER A 45 -3.08 -4.72 10.64
C SER A 45 -4.52 -4.23 10.78
N GLY A 46 -4.83 -3.48 11.84
CA GLY A 46 -6.14 -2.85 12.05
C GLY A 46 -6.49 -1.76 11.03
N HIS A 47 -5.55 -1.37 10.15
CA HIS A 47 -5.81 -0.41 9.08
C HIS A 47 -6.39 -1.07 7.82
N CYS A 48 -6.58 -2.39 7.83
CA CYS A 48 -7.29 -3.14 6.79
C CYS A 48 -8.65 -3.59 7.33
N LEU A 49 -9.73 -2.95 6.87
CA LEU A 49 -11.09 -3.24 7.31
C LEU A 49 -11.81 -4.13 6.30
N LEU A 50 -12.39 -5.25 6.77
CA LEU A 50 -13.21 -6.10 5.92
C LEU A 50 -14.69 -5.69 5.99
N ALA A 51 -15.26 -5.29 4.86
CA ALA A 51 -16.69 -5.00 4.71
C ALA A 51 -17.25 -5.78 3.52
N GLY A 52 -17.98 -6.85 3.81
CA GLY A 52 -18.40 -7.83 2.79
C GLY A 52 -17.18 -8.51 2.16
N ASP A 53 -17.06 -8.40 0.83
CA ASP A 53 -15.93 -8.95 0.05
C ASP A 53 -14.92 -7.87 -0.37
N ARG A 54 -14.86 -6.76 0.37
CA ARG A 54 -13.93 -5.66 0.10
C ARG A 54 -13.07 -5.34 1.31
N VAL A 55 -11.77 -5.26 1.09
CA VAL A 55 -10.80 -4.74 2.05
C VAL A 55 -10.61 -3.24 1.83
N TRP A 56 -10.80 -2.46 2.89
CA TRP A 56 -10.55 -1.02 2.90
C TRP A 56 -9.26 -0.72 3.65
N ALA A 57 -8.30 -0.08 2.97
CA ALA A 57 -7.06 0.41 3.56
C ALA A 57 -7.23 1.85 4.05
N ILE A 58 -7.41 2.02 5.35
CA ILE A 58 -7.61 3.34 5.99
C ILE A 58 -6.30 3.92 6.51
N ASP A 59 -6.38 5.12 7.11
CA ASP A 59 -5.27 5.80 7.79
C ASP A 59 -3.98 5.91 6.95
N ASN A 60 -4.11 6.62 5.82
CA ASN A 60 -3.01 6.89 4.88
C ASN A 60 -2.35 8.26 5.14
N GLY A 61 -2.46 8.78 6.37
CA GLY A 61 -1.96 10.12 6.72
C GLY A 61 -0.43 10.24 6.76
N LEU A 62 0.28 9.10 6.92
CA LEU A 62 1.73 9.04 7.01
C LEU A 62 2.35 8.45 5.74
N CYS A 63 2.04 9.07 4.61
CA CYS A 63 2.50 8.71 3.27
C CYS A 63 3.28 9.85 2.61
N PHE A 64 3.86 9.54 1.45
CA PHE A 64 4.50 10.42 0.46
C PHE A 64 5.82 11.08 0.87
N ALA A 65 6.34 10.79 2.05
CA ALA A 65 7.68 11.24 2.44
C ALA A 65 8.70 11.00 1.31
N ALA A 66 9.51 12.02 1.02
CA ALA A 66 10.51 11.96 -0.05
C ALA A 66 11.55 10.85 0.20
N ASP A 67 12.02 10.75 1.45
CA ASP A 67 12.89 9.67 1.91
C ASP A 67 12.12 8.36 2.01
N TYR A 68 12.74 7.26 1.58
CA TYR A 68 12.15 5.93 1.70
C TYR A 68 11.99 5.52 3.17
N LYS A 69 10.74 5.29 3.60
CA LYS A 69 10.33 5.07 4.99
C LYS A 69 9.24 4.00 5.12
N LEU A 70 9.03 3.19 4.09
CA LEU A 70 7.98 2.17 4.04
C LEU A 70 8.01 1.30 5.31
N ARG A 71 6.89 1.24 6.02
CA ARG A 71 6.62 0.28 7.09
C ARG A 71 5.20 -0.23 6.95
N THR A 72 5.08 -1.53 6.80
CA THR A 72 3.79 -2.20 6.59
C THR A 72 3.77 -3.53 7.32
N VAL A 73 2.58 -4.06 7.58
CA VAL A 73 2.42 -5.46 8.00
C VAL A 73 2.30 -6.40 6.80
N ILE A 74 2.15 -5.85 5.58
CA ILE A 74 1.83 -6.59 4.36
C ILE A 74 3.10 -7.15 3.68
N TRP A 75 3.99 -7.76 4.47
CA TRP A 75 5.25 -8.30 3.98
C TRP A 75 5.14 -9.74 3.47
N GLU A 76 4.01 -10.43 3.67
CA GLU A 76 3.84 -11.82 3.20
C GLU A 76 3.88 -11.97 1.67
N PHE A 77 3.59 -10.87 0.95
CA PHE A 77 3.68 -10.82 -0.52
C PHE A 77 5.03 -10.27 -1.01
N ALA A 78 6.02 -10.09 -0.13
CA ALA A 78 7.35 -9.69 -0.56
C ALA A 78 7.93 -10.71 -1.57
N GLY A 79 8.43 -10.23 -2.70
CA GLY A 79 8.92 -11.07 -3.79
C GLY A 79 7.85 -11.57 -4.75
N ASP A 80 6.56 -11.38 -4.45
CA ASP A 80 5.50 -11.76 -5.38
C ASP A 80 5.54 -10.91 -6.65
N ALA A 81 5.24 -11.55 -7.78
CA ALA A 81 5.12 -10.87 -9.06
C ALA A 81 3.89 -9.94 -9.08
N LEU A 82 4.07 -8.76 -9.66
CA LEU A 82 2.96 -7.87 -9.98
C LEU A 82 2.17 -8.46 -11.16
N THR A 83 0.85 -8.36 -11.08
CA THR A 83 -0.05 -8.61 -12.22
C THR A 83 0.16 -7.58 -13.32
N ASP A 84 -0.18 -7.90 -14.57
CA ASP A 84 -0.09 -6.95 -15.68
C ASP A 84 -0.88 -5.66 -15.43
N ALA A 85 -2.04 -5.76 -14.76
CA ALA A 85 -2.84 -4.61 -14.36
C ALA A 85 -2.11 -3.71 -13.36
N GLN A 86 -1.41 -4.30 -12.38
CA GLN A 86 -0.60 -3.54 -11.43
C GLN A 86 0.61 -2.90 -12.10
N VAL A 87 1.31 -3.63 -12.98
CA VAL A 87 2.43 -3.09 -13.77
C VAL A 87 1.98 -1.89 -14.61
N ALA A 88 0.84 -2.00 -15.30
CA ALA A 88 0.27 -0.90 -16.08
C ALA A 88 -0.06 0.32 -15.19
N ALA A 89 -0.66 0.10 -14.02
CA ALA A 89 -1.00 1.18 -13.09
C ALA A 89 0.24 1.90 -12.55
N VAL A 90 1.27 1.19 -12.11
CA VAL A 90 2.51 1.83 -11.61
C VAL A 90 3.31 2.48 -12.73
N THR A 91 3.26 1.94 -13.94
CA THR A 91 3.89 2.57 -15.13
C THR A 91 3.24 3.92 -15.41
N ALA A 92 1.91 3.99 -15.40
CA ALA A 92 1.19 5.25 -15.60
C ALA A 92 1.58 6.31 -14.56
N VAL A 93 1.69 5.94 -13.28
CA VAL A 93 2.15 6.84 -12.20
C VAL A 93 3.61 7.27 -12.37
N ALA A 94 4.49 6.37 -12.83
CA ALA A 94 5.89 6.67 -13.08
C ALA A 94 6.07 7.70 -14.22
N GLU A 95 5.24 7.60 -15.25
CA GLU A 95 5.22 8.49 -16.41
C GLU A 95 4.58 9.84 -16.09
N CYS A 96 3.44 9.83 -15.41
CA CYS A 96 2.70 11.04 -15.08
C CYS A 96 1.89 10.85 -13.78
N VAL A 97 2.26 11.63 -12.76
CA VAL A 97 1.48 11.71 -11.53
C VAL A 97 0.21 12.53 -11.83
N PRO A 98 -0.99 12.04 -11.45
CA PRO A 98 -2.22 12.80 -11.62
C PRO A 98 -2.10 14.20 -11.02
N THR A 99 -2.58 15.22 -11.73
CA THR A 99 -2.45 16.62 -11.33
C THR A 99 -3.07 16.90 -9.96
N GLU A 100 -4.14 16.18 -9.61
CA GLU A 100 -4.81 16.28 -8.32
C GLU A 100 -3.91 15.82 -7.15
N ILE A 101 -2.96 14.92 -7.42
CA ILE A 101 -1.98 14.47 -6.42
C ILE A 101 -0.74 15.37 -6.47
N ASP A 102 -0.23 15.67 -7.67
CA ASP A 102 0.93 16.54 -7.88
C ASP A 102 0.75 17.91 -7.21
N ALA A 103 -0.46 18.49 -7.29
CA ALA A 103 -0.79 19.77 -6.66
C ALA A 103 -0.81 19.75 -5.12
N LEU A 104 -0.81 18.57 -4.50
CA LEU A 104 -0.89 18.40 -3.04
C LEU A 104 0.45 18.01 -2.40
N LEU A 105 1.46 17.67 -3.20
CA LEU A 105 2.74 17.16 -2.74
C LEU A 105 3.88 18.14 -3.06
N ALA A 106 4.94 18.10 -2.26
CA ALA A 106 6.17 18.80 -2.61
C ALA A 106 6.84 18.12 -3.84
N PRO A 107 7.60 18.85 -4.67
CA PRO A 107 8.26 18.27 -5.83
C PRO A 107 9.13 17.04 -5.51
N THR A 108 9.81 17.05 -4.36
CA THR A 108 10.64 15.92 -3.90
C THR A 108 9.83 14.68 -3.52
N GLU A 109 8.61 14.87 -3.02
CA GLU A 109 7.67 13.80 -2.68
C GLU A 109 7.09 13.16 -3.95
N VAL A 110 6.73 14.00 -4.92
CA VAL A 110 6.31 13.58 -6.27
C VAL A 110 7.41 12.76 -6.94
N ASP A 111 8.64 13.28 -6.97
CA ASP A 111 9.79 12.57 -7.52
C ASP A 111 10.04 11.24 -6.79
N GLY A 112 9.91 11.21 -5.47
CA GLY A 112 10.00 10.00 -4.67
C GLY A 112 8.96 8.96 -5.07
N MET A 113 7.71 9.38 -5.23
CA MET A 113 6.61 8.51 -5.66
C MET A 113 6.85 7.95 -7.07
N ARG A 114 7.26 8.81 -8.02
CA ARG A 114 7.60 8.41 -9.39
C ARG A 114 8.73 7.39 -9.42
N ARG A 115 9.80 7.60 -8.65
CA ARG A 115 10.93 6.64 -8.57
C ARG A 115 10.49 5.27 -8.06
N ARG A 116 9.65 5.22 -7.01
CA ARG A 116 9.15 3.95 -6.46
C ARG A 116 8.22 3.24 -7.45
N ALA A 117 7.35 3.99 -8.13
CA ALA A 117 6.49 3.45 -9.19
C ALA A 117 7.30 2.91 -10.37
N ALA A 118 8.34 3.64 -10.81
CA ALA A 118 9.26 3.21 -11.87
C ALA A 118 10.01 1.93 -11.48
N TRP A 119 10.49 1.84 -10.23
CA TRP A 119 11.16 0.64 -9.72
C TRP A 119 10.23 -0.58 -9.79
N LEU A 120 8.97 -0.44 -9.37
CA LEU A 120 7.98 -1.52 -9.47
C LEU A 120 7.67 -1.90 -10.92
N ALA A 121 7.57 -0.92 -11.83
CA ALA A 121 7.33 -1.17 -13.26
C ALA A 121 8.49 -1.95 -13.91
N GLU A 122 9.72 -1.62 -13.53
CA GLU A 122 10.94 -2.26 -14.03
C GLU A 122 11.11 -3.68 -13.47
N HIS A 123 11.01 -3.85 -12.15
CA HIS A 123 11.32 -5.12 -11.48
C HIS A 123 10.14 -6.08 -11.47
N ARG A 124 8.90 -5.57 -11.56
CA ARG A 124 7.65 -6.32 -11.58
C ARG A 124 7.47 -7.29 -10.40
N VAL A 125 8.08 -6.98 -9.28
CA VAL A 125 7.97 -7.72 -8.03
C VAL A 125 7.77 -6.77 -6.85
N LEU A 126 7.08 -7.22 -5.81
CA LEU A 126 6.98 -6.47 -4.56
C LEU A 126 8.34 -6.51 -3.82
N PRO A 127 8.82 -5.37 -3.28
CA PRO A 127 10.09 -5.33 -2.56
C PRO A 127 10.00 -6.06 -1.23
N GLY A 128 11.11 -6.67 -0.81
CA GLY A 128 11.25 -7.23 0.54
C GLY A 128 11.82 -6.25 1.56
N ASP A 129 11.73 -6.62 2.84
CA ASP A 129 12.47 -5.98 3.93
C ASP A 129 13.53 -6.92 4.51
N ASP A 130 14.75 -6.82 4.00
CA ASP A 130 15.89 -7.60 4.52
C ASP A 130 16.29 -7.18 5.95
N SER A 131 15.82 -6.03 6.44
CA SER A 131 16.17 -5.54 7.77
C SER A 131 15.33 -6.16 8.89
N GLY A 132 14.13 -6.65 8.59
CA GLY A 132 13.14 -7.13 9.56
C GLY A 132 12.59 -6.05 10.50
N HIS A 133 12.95 -4.77 10.30
CA HIS A 133 12.59 -3.66 11.20
C HIS A 133 11.50 -2.75 10.62
N ARG A 134 11.01 -3.01 9.40
CA ARG A 134 10.00 -2.16 8.74
C ARG A 134 8.57 -2.60 9.06
N TYR A 135 8.33 -2.98 10.31
CA TYR A 135 6.99 -3.17 10.86
C TYR A 135 6.54 -1.91 11.60
N PRO A 136 5.29 -1.45 11.42
CA PRO A 136 4.72 -0.41 12.27
C PRO A 136 4.33 -0.98 13.63
N TRP A 137 4.24 -0.11 14.63
CA TRP A 137 3.87 -0.49 16.00
C TRP A 137 2.65 0.29 16.50
N PRO A 138 1.71 -0.35 17.20
CA PRO A 138 1.59 -1.80 17.37
C PRO A 138 1.28 -2.52 16.05
N LEU A 139 1.47 -3.84 16.03
CA LEU A 139 1.11 -4.65 14.86
C LEU A 139 -0.40 -4.72 14.64
N VAL A 140 -1.17 -4.68 15.73
CA VAL A 140 -2.65 -4.69 15.81
C VAL A 140 -3.12 -3.47 16.58
#